data_AF-A0A966D9Q6-F1
#
_entry.id   AF-A0A966D9Q6-F1
#
_cell.length_a   1.000
_cell.length_b   1.000
_cell.length_c   1.000
_cell.angle_alpha   90.00
_cell.angle_beta   90.00
_cell.angle_gamma   90.00
#
_symmetry.space_group_name_H-M   'P 1'
#
loop_
_entity.id
_entity.type
_entity.pdbx_description
1 polymer ?
#
loop_
_entity_poly.entity_id
_entity_poly.type
_entity_poly.pdbx_seq_one_letter_code
_entity_poly.pdbx_strand_id
1 'polypeptide(L)'
;MSATSAEHQIQRILVVLALIALAFAFHFDSFLQMDELLNEPVTEWEGPWTIAEDGKIITKEAKLPYTIDGPYLGKTFTVSMRLPKAFPNHHTAIAVDTSMCSLLAKVDDELIYSFTGPQNGWKRPVYGGATTHFIRLDDRYEGKELSLIFSYSSNNAFAGHIRPVL
;
A
#
# COMPACT_ATOMS: atom_id res chain seq x y z
N MET A 1 -7.01 -38.18 -54.29
CA MET A 1 -6.58 -36.83 -53.87
C MET A 1 -7.84 -36.00 -53.58
N SER A 2 -8.22 -35.84 -52.31
CA SER A 2 -9.40 -35.05 -51.90
C SER A 2 -9.24 -34.40 -50.51
N ALA A 3 -8.07 -34.53 -49.86
CA ALA A 3 -7.85 -34.02 -48.50
C ALA A 3 -7.77 -32.48 -48.44
N THR A 4 -7.28 -31.84 -49.51
CA THR A 4 -7.08 -30.38 -49.57
C THR A 4 -8.39 -29.59 -49.49
N SER A 5 -9.48 -30.09 -50.09
CA SER A 5 -10.78 -29.38 -50.08
C SER A 5 -11.43 -29.38 -48.69
N ALA A 6 -11.40 -30.52 -48.00
CA ALA A 6 -11.96 -30.67 -46.66
C ALA A 6 -11.15 -29.90 -45.61
N GLU A 7 -9.82 -29.95 -45.69
CA GLU A 7 -8.94 -29.18 -44.80
C GLU A 7 -9.13 -27.67 -44.99
N HIS A 8 -9.23 -27.18 -46.23
CA HIS A 8 -9.53 -25.78 -46.49
C HIS A 8 -10.93 -25.37 -46.01
N GLN A 9 -11.93 -26.24 -46.09
CA GLN A 9 -13.26 -25.99 -45.53
C GLN A 9 -13.22 -25.90 -44.00
N ILE A 10 -12.54 -26.83 -43.33
CA ILE A 10 -12.38 -26.83 -41.88
C ILE A 10 -11.63 -25.57 -41.43
N GLN A 11 -10.55 -25.19 -42.11
CA GLN A 11 -9.79 -23.99 -41.81
C GLN A 11 -10.66 -22.72 -41.93
N ARG A 12 -11.48 -22.62 -42.98
CA ARG A 12 -12.41 -21.49 -43.15
C ARG A 12 -13.46 -21.44 -42.04
N ILE A 13 -14.02 -22.58 -41.65
CA ILE A 13 -14.97 -22.67 -40.54
C ILE A 13 -14.31 -22.20 -39.24
N LEU A 14 -13.09 -22.65 -38.95
CA LEU A 14 -12.35 -22.24 -37.75
C LEU A 14 -12.04 -20.75 -37.74
N VAL A 15 -11.64 -20.17 -38.88
CA VAL A 15 -11.40 -18.72 -39.00
C VAL A 15 -12.69 -17.93 -38.76
N VAL A 16 -13.80 -18.36 -39.33
CA VAL A 16 -15.11 -17.72 -39.11
C VAL A 16 -15.52 -17.80 -37.64
N LEU A 17 -15.35 -18.96 -37.00
CA LEU A 17 -15.63 -19.13 -35.57
C LEU A 17 -14.73 -18.24 -34.70
N ALA A 18 -13.45 -18.10 -35.02
CA ALA A 18 -12.54 -17.21 -34.32
C ALA A 18 -12.94 -15.73 -34.46
N LEU A 19 -13.37 -15.32 -35.66
CA LEU A 19 -13.87 -13.95 -35.89
C LEU A 19 -15.16 -13.68 -35.12
N ILE A 20 -16.06 -14.66 -35.05
CA ILE A 20 -17.28 -14.54 -34.24
C ILE A 20 -16.93 -14.41 -32.75
N ALA A 21 -16.05 -15.27 -32.24
CA ALA A 21 -15.60 -15.21 -30.85
C ALA A 21 -14.93 -13.86 -30.52
N LEU A 22 -14.10 -13.34 -31.42
CA LEU A 22 -13.47 -12.02 -31.28
C LEU A 22 -14.50 -10.88 -31.27
N ALA A 23 -15.49 -10.93 -32.16
CA ALA A 23 -16.57 -9.94 -32.19
C ALA A 23 -17.41 -9.96 -30.90
N PHE A 24 -17.69 -11.15 -30.36
CA PHE A 24 -18.33 -11.28 -29.05
C PHE A 24 -17.45 -10.73 -27.93
N ALA A 25 -16.14 -11.03 -27.93
CA ALA A 25 -15.21 -10.50 -26.94
C ALA A 25 -15.20 -8.96 -26.96
N PHE A 26 -15.09 -8.33 -28.14
CA PHE A 26 -15.17 -6.87 -28.26
C PHE A 26 -16.52 -6.31 -27.83
N HIS A 27 -17.62 -7.00 -28.15
CA HIS A 27 -18.95 -6.59 -27.69
C HIS A 27 -19.01 -6.58 -26.16
N PHE A 28 -18.64 -7.68 -25.49
CA PHE A 28 -18.66 -7.77 -24.03
C PHE A 28 -17.66 -6.81 -23.36
N ASP A 29 -16.48 -6.62 -23.94
CA ASP A 29 -15.47 -5.67 -23.47
C ASP A 29 -15.98 -4.21 -23.56
N SER A 30 -16.75 -3.89 -24.59
CA SER A 30 -17.37 -2.56 -24.75
C SER A 30 -18.46 -2.25 -23.71
N PHE A 31 -19.00 -3.26 -23.01
CA PHE A 31 -19.93 -3.10 -21.89
C PHE A 31 -19.26 -3.25 -20.53
N LEU A 32 -17.94 -3.41 -20.47
CA LEU A 32 -17.20 -3.20 -19.22
C LEU A 32 -17.20 -1.69 -18.94
N GLN A 33 -18.32 -1.21 -18.42
CA GLN A 33 -18.35 0.04 -17.69
C GLN A 33 -17.50 -0.21 -16.45
N MET A 34 -16.26 0.27 -16.47
CA MET A 34 -15.56 0.48 -15.22
C MET A 34 -16.34 1.57 -14.49
N ASP A 35 -16.75 1.29 -13.25
CA ASP A 35 -17.24 2.34 -12.38
C ASP A 35 -16.24 3.49 -12.40
N GLU A 36 -16.74 4.73 -12.45
CA GLU A 36 -15.85 5.88 -12.35
C GLU A 36 -14.94 5.67 -11.13
N LEU A 37 -13.64 5.99 -11.30
CA LEU A 37 -12.75 6.12 -10.16
C LEU A 37 -13.48 6.99 -9.14
N LEU A 38 -13.85 6.38 -8.02
CA LEU A 38 -14.56 7.05 -6.96
C LEU A 38 -13.73 8.29 -6.62
N ASN A 39 -14.22 9.47 -7.01
CA ASN A 39 -13.63 10.79 -6.71
C ASN A 39 -13.88 11.11 -5.23
N GLU A 40 -13.55 10.14 -4.40
CA GLU A 40 -13.75 10.15 -2.98
C GLU A 40 -12.74 11.09 -2.34
N PRO A 41 -13.16 11.84 -1.31
CA PRO A 41 -12.28 12.81 -0.67
C PRO A 41 -11.07 12.11 -0.06
N VAL A 42 -9.88 12.40 -0.58
CA VAL A 42 -8.63 12.09 0.10
C VAL A 42 -8.54 13.01 1.31
N THR A 43 -8.51 12.43 2.50
CA THR A 43 -8.33 13.18 3.74
C THR A 43 -6.91 12.96 4.23
N GLU A 44 -6.14 14.05 4.37
CA GLU A 44 -4.83 13.99 5.00
C GLU A 44 -4.96 13.62 6.49
N TRP A 45 -4.07 12.74 6.96
CA TRP A 45 -4.10 12.24 8.34
C TRP A 45 -3.35 13.20 9.26
N GLU A 46 -3.95 14.35 9.53
CA GLU A 46 -3.30 15.47 10.25
C GLU A 46 -2.97 15.18 11.73
N GLY A 47 -3.44 14.06 12.28
CA GLY A 47 -3.19 13.62 13.66
C GLY A 47 -4.41 13.82 14.58
N PRO A 48 -4.22 13.86 15.91
CA PRO A 48 -2.95 13.84 16.63
C PRO A 48 -2.31 12.44 16.68
N TRP A 49 -1.03 12.33 16.31
CA TRP A 49 -0.26 11.10 16.46
C TRP A 49 0.50 11.05 17.79
N THR A 50 0.69 9.85 18.33
CA THR A 50 1.59 9.59 19.46
C THR A 50 2.81 8.86 18.96
N ILE A 51 4.00 9.29 19.36
CA ILE A 51 5.27 8.66 18.98
C ILE A 51 5.96 8.14 20.24
N ALA A 52 6.31 6.86 20.20
CA ALA A 52 7.04 6.18 21.26
C ALA A 52 8.33 5.55 20.73
N GLU A 53 9.40 5.64 21.51
CA GLU A 53 10.67 4.96 21.31
C GLU A 53 10.77 3.84 22.34
N ASP A 54 10.90 2.59 21.88
CA ASP A 54 10.99 1.39 22.73
C ASP A 54 9.89 1.33 23.82
N GLY A 55 8.68 1.74 23.44
CA GLY A 55 7.50 1.80 24.32
C GLY A 55 7.40 3.04 25.21
N LYS A 56 8.43 3.90 25.26
CA LYS A 56 8.38 5.17 25.98
C LYS A 56 7.89 6.28 25.05
N ILE A 57 6.79 6.93 25.41
CA ILE A 57 6.26 8.08 24.67
C ILE A 57 7.29 9.21 24.68
N ILE A 58 7.71 9.65 23.49
CA ILE A 58 8.61 10.77 23.28
C ILE A 58 7.88 12.04 22.83
N THR A 59 6.76 11.88 22.12
CA THR A 59 5.93 13.00 21.68
C THR A 59 4.45 12.60 21.67
N LYS A 60 3.59 13.53 22.07
CA LYS A 60 2.13 13.42 21.95
C LYS A 60 1.65 14.52 21.01
N GLU A 61 0.59 14.27 20.27
CA GLU A 61 0.00 15.21 19.31
C GLU A 61 0.98 15.64 18.20
N ALA A 62 1.81 14.68 17.75
CA ALA A 62 2.68 14.89 16.60
C ALA A 62 1.86 15.18 15.35
N LYS A 63 2.27 16.20 14.60
CA LYS A 63 1.87 16.39 13.21
C LYS A 63 2.88 15.68 12.31
N LEU A 64 2.38 14.97 11.31
CA LEU A 64 3.22 14.38 10.27
C LEU A 64 3.39 15.38 9.10
N PRO A 65 4.52 15.36 8.37
CA PRO A 65 5.68 14.49 8.55
C PRO A 65 6.47 14.82 9.83
N TYR A 66 6.99 13.77 10.47
CA TYR A 66 7.78 13.88 11.69
C TYR A 66 9.18 13.27 11.48
N THR A 67 10.20 13.93 12.01
CA THR A 67 11.58 13.42 12.02
C THR A 67 11.98 13.13 13.45
N ILE A 68 12.41 11.91 13.72
CA ILE A 68 12.93 11.48 15.01
C ILE A 68 14.35 12.01 15.16
N ASP A 69 14.70 12.51 16.34
CA ASP A 69 16.08 12.90 16.67
C ASP A 69 16.86 11.71 17.25
N GLY A 70 18.06 11.47 16.73
CA GLY A 70 19.06 10.59 17.36
C GLY A 70 19.42 9.33 16.57
N PRO A 71 20.08 8.36 17.20
CA PRO A 71 20.35 7.07 16.57
C PRO A 71 19.06 6.23 16.51
N TYR A 72 18.79 5.64 15.34
CA TYR A 72 17.61 4.83 15.03
C TYR A 72 17.89 3.33 15.07
N LEU A 73 19.13 2.94 14.78
CA LEU A 73 19.56 1.55 14.70
C LEU A 73 19.38 0.86 16.05
N GLY A 74 18.75 -0.31 16.02
CA GLY A 74 18.52 -1.15 17.20
C GLY A 74 17.36 -0.69 18.08
N LYS A 75 16.64 0.35 17.67
CA LYS A 75 15.45 0.86 18.36
C LYS A 75 14.18 0.57 17.58
N THR A 76 13.07 0.56 18.28
CA THR A 76 11.74 0.44 17.70
C THR A 76 10.96 1.72 17.95
N PHE A 77 10.41 2.28 16.87
CA PHE A 77 9.57 3.46 16.94
C PHE A 77 8.12 3.10 16.62
N THR A 78 7.22 3.42 17.53
CA THR A 78 5.78 3.21 17.33
C THR A 78 5.12 4.56 17.12
N VAL A 79 4.39 4.69 16.02
CA VAL A 79 3.58 5.85 15.67
C VAL A 79 2.13 5.38 15.71
N SER A 80 1.35 5.87 16.66
CA SER A 80 -0.04 5.44 16.84
C SER A 80 -1.04 6.59 16.81
N MET A 81 -2.24 6.30 16.34
CA MET A 81 -3.37 7.21 16.44
C MET A 81 -4.67 6.43 16.53
N ARG A 82 -5.71 7.08 17.04
CA ARG A 82 -7.05 6.53 17.02
C ARG A 82 -7.70 6.80 15.66
N LEU A 83 -8.16 5.75 15.01
CA LEU A 83 -8.91 5.82 13.76
C LEU A 83 -10.24 6.58 13.96
N PRO A 84 -10.75 7.26 12.92
CA PRO A 84 -12.05 7.92 13.00
C PRO A 84 -13.15 6.90 13.30
N LYS A 85 -14.24 7.37 13.93
CA LYS A 85 -15.39 6.52 14.30
C LYS A 85 -16.20 6.01 13.11
N ALA A 86 -16.00 6.62 11.94
CA ALA A 86 -16.56 6.22 10.67
C ALA A 86 -15.52 6.57 9.61
N PHE A 87 -15.20 5.63 8.73
CA PHE A 87 -14.43 5.95 7.55
C PHE A 87 -15.30 6.71 6.56
N PRO A 88 -14.71 7.60 5.74
CA PRO A 88 -15.47 8.25 4.70
C PRO A 88 -16.04 7.21 3.72
N ASN A 89 -15.30 6.13 3.44
CA ASN A 89 -15.66 5.13 2.44
C ASN A 89 -15.26 3.70 2.85
N HIS A 90 -15.99 2.74 2.30
CA HIS A 90 -15.66 1.32 2.33
C HIS A 90 -14.48 1.08 1.38
N HIS A 91 -13.41 0.41 1.82
CA HIS A 91 -12.10 0.29 1.13
C HIS A 91 -11.05 1.37 1.43
N THR A 92 -11.17 2.03 2.57
CA THR A 92 -10.13 2.96 3.04
C THR A 92 -8.76 2.29 3.09
N ALA A 93 -7.72 3.00 2.64
CA ALA A 93 -6.34 2.59 2.78
C ALA A 93 -5.52 3.74 3.35
N ILE A 94 -4.47 3.40 4.09
CA ILE A 94 -3.41 4.36 4.45
C ILE A 94 -2.21 4.14 3.56
N ALA A 95 -1.56 5.23 3.20
CA ALA A 95 -0.33 5.22 2.47
C ALA A 95 0.81 5.67 3.40
N VAL A 96 1.83 4.82 3.54
CA VAL A 96 2.94 5.00 4.46
C VAL A 96 4.25 4.81 3.71
N ASP A 97 5.15 5.78 3.80
CA ASP A 97 6.49 5.65 3.26
C ASP A 97 7.46 5.06 4.29
N THR A 98 8.24 4.08 3.85
CA THR A 98 9.37 3.55 4.62
C THR A 98 10.68 3.83 3.91
N SER A 99 11.76 4.02 4.67
CA SER A 99 13.12 3.99 4.15
C SER A 99 14.07 3.46 5.20
N MET A 100 14.95 2.53 4.78
CA MET A 100 15.93 1.89 5.67
C MET A 100 15.32 1.25 6.94
N CYS A 101 14.07 0.80 6.87
CA CYS A 101 13.36 0.18 7.99
C CYS A 101 12.44 -0.96 7.54
N SER A 102 12.11 -1.81 8.51
CA SER A 102 10.95 -2.69 8.49
C SER A 102 9.74 -1.95 9.05
N LEU A 103 8.54 -2.34 8.61
CA LEU A 103 7.27 -1.78 9.06
C LEU A 103 6.32 -2.91 9.46
N LEU A 104 5.72 -2.80 10.64
CA LEU A 104 4.53 -3.56 11.01
C LEU A 104 3.38 -2.56 11.21
N ALA A 105 2.21 -2.86 10.67
CA ALA A 105 1.00 -2.11 10.98
C ALA A 105 0.03 -3.01 11.74
N LYS A 106 -0.45 -2.50 12.87
CA LYS A 106 -1.42 -3.17 13.72
C LYS A 106 -2.65 -2.29 13.93
N VAL A 107 -3.80 -2.91 14.05
CA VAL A 107 -5.00 -2.27 14.60
C VAL A 107 -5.36 -2.97 15.91
N ASP A 108 -5.34 -2.20 17.00
CA ASP A 108 -5.22 -2.70 18.37
C ASP A 108 -4.06 -3.71 18.44
N ASP A 109 -4.35 -5.01 18.63
CA ASP A 109 -3.36 -6.09 18.67
C ASP A 109 -3.28 -6.93 17.38
N GLU A 110 -4.17 -6.70 16.40
CA GLU A 110 -4.21 -7.45 15.15
C GLU A 110 -3.16 -6.94 14.16
N LEU A 111 -2.26 -7.81 13.71
CA LEU A 111 -1.31 -7.49 12.64
C LEU A 111 -2.03 -7.51 11.29
N ILE A 112 -2.10 -6.34 10.64
CA ILE A 112 -2.79 -6.18 9.34
C ILE A 112 -1.82 -6.05 8.17
N TYR A 113 -0.56 -5.68 8.44
CA TYR A 113 0.48 -5.55 7.42
C TYR A 113 1.87 -5.76 8.01
N SER A 114 2.74 -6.39 7.24
CA SER A 114 4.16 -6.52 7.57
C SER A 114 5.03 -6.33 6.33
N PHE A 115 6.12 -5.60 6.52
CA PHE A 115 7.17 -5.43 5.54
C PHE A 115 8.52 -5.57 6.21
N THR A 116 9.35 -6.46 5.66
CA THR A 116 10.72 -6.66 6.09
C THR A 116 11.65 -5.80 5.24
N GLY A 117 12.23 -4.78 5.86
CA GLY A 117 13.17 -3.88 5.22
C GLY A 117 14.55 -4.52 4.98
N PRO A 118 15.46 -3.75 4.38
CA PRO A 118 16.83 -4.20 4.17
C PRO A 118 17.52 -4.46 5.52
N GLN A 119 18.16 -5.63 5.64
CA GLN A 119 18.84 -6.05 6.87
C GLN A 119 20.17 -5.33 7.09
N ASN A 120 20.78 -4.83 6.01
CA ASN A 120 22.02 -4.08 6.04
C ASN A 120 21.79 -2.69 5.44
N GLY A 121 22.52 -1.69 5.94
CA GLY A 121 22.60 -0.37 5.34
C GLY A 121 22.89 -0.45 3.82
N TRP A 122 22.30 0.43 3.01
CA TRP A 122 22.61 0.46 1.59
C TRP A 122 24.09 0.79 1.36
N LYS A 123 24.78 -0.08 0.62
CA LYS A 123 26.19 0.09 0.27
C LYS A 123 26.43 1.31 -0.63
N ARG A 124 25.40 1.78 -1.34
CA ARG A 124 25.42 2.99 -2.19
C ARG A 124 24.13 3.78 -1.94
N PRO A 125 24.19 5.11 -1.72
CA PRO A 125 22.99 5.92 -1.56
C PRO A 125 22.20 5.94 -2.87
N VAL A 126 20.93 5.54 -2.82
CA VAL A 126 19.99 5.69 -3.93
C VAL A 126 19.16 6.94 -3.65
N TYR A 127 19.26 7.94 -4.52
CA TYR A 127 18.37 9.10 -4.48
C TYR A 127 16.95 8.63 -4.82
N GLY A 128 15.98 8.88 -3.94
CA GLY A 128 14.58 8.41 -4.10
C GLY A 128 14.24 7.12 -3.34
N GLY A 129 15.00 6.77 -2.31
CA GLY A 129 14.94 5.49 -1.63
C GLY A 129 13.79 5.20 -0.66
N ALA A 130 12.60 5.74 -0.89
CA ALA A 130 11.42 5.41 -0.09
C ALA A 130 10.57 4.34 -0.80
N THR A 131 10.02 3.41 -0.02
CA THR A 131 9.01 2.46 -0.48
C THR A 131 7.66 2.89 0.07
N THR A 132 6.71 3.17 -0.83
CA THR A 132 5.34 3.48 -0.45
C THR A 132 4.54 2.20 -0.25
N HIS A 133 3.88 2.08 0.90
CA HIS A 133 3.02 0.96 1.27
C HIS A 133 1.57 1.41 1.32
N PHE A 134 0.70 0.73 0.57
CA PHE A 134 -0.75 0.91 0.66
C PHE A 134 -1.33 -0.18 1.55
N ILE A 135 -1.82 0.20 2.72
CA ILE A 135 -2.33 -0.71 3.74
C ILE A 135 -3.82 -0.51 3.86
N ARG A 136 -4.59 -1.56 3.53
CA ARG A 136 -6.05 -1.52 3.59
C ARG A 136 -6.55 -1.53 5.03
N LEU A 137 -7.50 -0.67 5.32
CA LEU A 137 -8.27 -0.64 6.56
C LEU A 137 -9.68 -1.16 6.27
N ASP A 138 -10.06 -2.23 6.98
CA ASP A 138 -11.42 -2.76 6.96
C ASP A 138 -12.32 -1.90 7.87
N ASP A 139 -13.59 -1.72 7.51
CA ASP A 139 -14.55 -0.92 8.27
C ASP A 139 -14.70 -1.38 9.73
N ARG A 140 -14.41 -2.66 10.03
CA ARG A 140 -14.36 -3.17 11.42
C ARG A 140 -13.28 -2.50 12.28
N TYR A 141 -12.41 -1.69 11.70
CA TYR A 141 -11.33 -0.96 12.38
C TYR A 141 -11.70 0.47 12.79
N GLU A 142 -12.91 0.94 12.46
CA GLU A 142 -13.41 2.24 12.89
C GLU A 142 -13.30 2.42 14.41
N GLY A 143 -12.75 3.56 14.84
CA GLY A 143 -12.59 3.94 16.24
C GLY A 143 -11.52 3.16 17.03
N LYS A 144 -10.79 2.22 16.41
CA LYS A 144 -9.68 1.45 17.03
C LYS A 144 -8.35 2.18 16.96
N GLU A 145 -7.32 1.66 17.63
CA GLU A 145 -5.98 2.23 17.59
C GLU A 145 -5.17 1.65 16.42
N LEU A 146 -4.73 2.49 15.49
CA LEU A 146 -3.73 2.11 14.49
C LEU A 146 -2.34 2.34 15.07
N SER A 147 -1.46 1.37 14.95
CA SER A 147 -0.04 1.45 15.32
C SER A 147 0.86 1.06 14.16
N LEU A 148 1.74 1.99 13.74
CA LEU A 148 2.80 1.78 12.77
C LEU A 148 4.13 1.63 13.51
N ILE A 149 4.75 0.46 13.41
CA ILE A 149 5.93 0.08 14.17
C ILE A 149 7.11 -0.03 13.20
N PHE A 150 8.09 0.84 13.38
CA PHE A 150 9.27 0.97 12.54
C PHE A 150 10.51 0.44 13.26
N SER A 151 11.30 -0.37 12.57
CA SER A 151 12.61 -0.82 13.04
C SER A 151 13.67 -0.50 11.98
N TYR A 152 14.58 0.42 12.29
CA TYR A 152 15.57 0.91 11.33
C TYR A 152 16.83 0.05 11.31
N SER A 153 17.38 -0.20 10.11
CA SER A 153 18.60 -0.98 9.90
C SER A 153 19.86 -0.13 9.75
N SER A 154 19.76 1.20 9.86
CA SER A 154 20.91 2.11 9.84
C SER A 154 20.63 3.47 10.49
N ASN A 155 21.69 4.22 10.82
CA ASN A 155 21.63 5.60 11.31
C ASN A 155 21.86 6.64 10.19
N ASN A 156 21.63 6.29 8.93
CA ASN A 156 21.90 7.20 7.82
C ASN A 156 20.81 8.28 7.70
N ALA A 157 21.06 9.25 6.81
CA ALA A 157 20.14 10.38 6.57
C ALA A 157 18.79 10.00 5.92
N PHE A 158 18.57 8.72 5.61
CA PHE A 158 17.29 8.23 5.08
C PHE A 158 16.43 7.58 6.17
N ALA A 159 16.98 7.31 7.36
CA ALA A 159 16.27 6.76 8.50
C ALA A 159 15.65 7.86 9.39
N GLY A 160 14.69 7.49 10.23
CA GLY A 160 14.07 8.39 11.21
C GLY A 160 12.99 9.33 10.68
N HIS A 161 12.68 9.27 9.38
CA HIS A 161 11.60 10.07 8.79
C HIS A 161 10.30 9.28 8.73
N ILE A 162 9.22 9.84 9.27
CA ILE A 162 7.85 9.34 9.18
C ILE A 162 7.08 10.35 8.34
N ARG A 163 6.70 9.97 7.12
CA ARG A 163 6.01 10.86 6.18
C ARG A 163 4.62 10.30 5.87
N PRO A 164 3.58 11.16 5.89
CA PRO A 164 2.34 10.81 5.22
C PRO A 164 2.62 10.82 3.71
N VAL A 165 1.95 9.93 2.99
CA VAL A 165 1.94 10.00 1.53
C VAL A 165 0.83 10.97 1.15
N LEU A 166 1.19 12.00 0.38
CA LEU A 166 0.26 12.95 -0.23
C LEU A 166 -0.51 12.28 -1.38
#